data_AF-A0A8H7U2A3-F1
#
_entry.id   AF-A0A8H7U2A3-F1
#
_cell.length_a   1.000
_cell.length_b   1.000
_cell.length_c   1.000
_cell.angle_alpha   90.00
_cell.angle_beta   90.00
_cell.angle_gamma   90.00
#
_symmetry.space_group_name_H-M   'P 1'
#
loop_
_entity.id
_entity.type
_entity.pdbx_description
1 polymer ?
#
loop_
_entity_poly.entity_id
_entity_poly.type
_entity_poly.pdbx_seq_one_letter_code
_entity_poly.pdbx_strand_id
1 'polypeptide(L)' 'MSARLSPQARRLRTIIVSVPIIGATSFVLYKRLVLGEPRRELPRPTPSQPDVDMHQRLVPIKPQPREDEPVRREEL' A
#
# COMPACT_ATOMS: atom_id res chain seq x y z
N MET A 1 27.13 8.62 -9.34
CA MET A 1 27.83 7.81 -10.36
C MET A 1 27.11 6.48 -10.54
N SER A 2 26.25 6.32 -11.57
CA SER A 2 25.58 5.03 -11.82
C SER A 2 26.54 4.10 -12.57
N ALA A 3 27.11 3.11 -11.89
CA ALA A 3 27.86 2.07 -12.57
C ALA A 3 26.90 1.32 -13.51
N ARG A 4 27.13 1.37 -14.83
CA ARG A 4 26.34 0.60 -15.80
C ARG A 4 26.60 -0.88 -15.54
N LEU A 5 25.66 -1.55 -14.90
CA LEU A 5 25.69 -3.00 -14.71
C LEU A 5 25.71 -3.70 -16.07
N SER A 6 26.59 -4.69 -16.22
CA SER A 6 26.63 -5.56 -17.40
C SER A 6 25.25 -6.21 -17.63
N PRO A 7 24.88 -6.56 -18.88
CA PRO A 7 23.59 -7.17 -19.17
C PRO A 7 23.31 -8.44 -18.33
N GLN A 8 24.35 -9.22 -18.03
CA GLN A 8 24.27 -10.40 -17.18
C GLN A 8 23.99 -10.05 -15.71
N ALA A 9 24.67 -9.02 -15.18
CA ALA A 9 24.42 -8.54 -13.82
C ALA A 9 23.00 -7.98 -13.64
N ARG A 10 22.43 -7.35 -14.68
CA ARG A 10 21.03 -6.90 -14.67
C ARG A 10 20.06 -8.08 -14.57
N ARG A 11 20.28 -9.14 -15.37
CA ARG A 11 19.45 -10.36 -15.31
C ARG A 11 19.54 -11.03 -13.95
N LEU A 12 20.75 -11.17 -13.41
CA LEU A 12 20.96 -11.75 -12.10
C LEU A 12 20.25 -10.95 -11.00
N ARG A 13 20.31 -9.61 -11.06
CA ARG A 13 19.56 -8.75 -10.13
C ARG A 13 18.06 -9.00 -10.21
N THR A 14 17.51 -9.11 -11.43
CA THR A 14 16.08 -9.42 -11.61
C THR A 14 15.73 -10.76 -10.97
N ILE A 15 16.54 -11.80 -11.19
CA ILE A 15 16.33 -13.14 -10.63
C ILE A 15 16.38 -13.09 -9.09
N ILE A 16 17.38 -12.42 -8.52
CA ILE A 16 17.53 -12.28 -7.06
C ILE A 16 16.32 -11.59 -6.44
N VAL A 17 15.68 -10.66 -7.15
CA VAL A 17 14.50 -9.93 -6.65
C VAL A 17 13.20 -10.70 -6.91
N SER A 18 13.05 -11.35 -8.07
CA SER A 18 11.78 -11.99 -8.46
C SER A 18 11.59 -13.37 -7.84
N VAL A 19 12.66 -14.17 -7.73
CA VAL A 19 12.58 -15.55 -7.22
C VAL A 19 12.03 -15.61 -5.78
N PRO A 20 12.44 -14.76 -4.82
CA PRO A 20 11.86 -14.77 -3.48
C PRO A 20 10.36 -14.48 -3.46
N ILE A 21 9.89 -13.53 -4.30
CA ILE A 21 8.48 -13.17 -4.39
C ILE A 21 7.67 -14.35 -4.93
N ILE A 22 8.15 -14.96 -6.02
CA ILE A 22 7.52 -16.14 -6.61
C ILE A 22 7.52 -17.28 -5.59
N GLY A 23 8.65 -17.57 -4.95
CA GLY A 23 8.76 -18.62 -3.94
C GLY A 23 7.79 -18.43 -2.78
N ALA A 24 7.69 -17.21 -2.23
CA ALA A 24 6.76 -16.91 -1.14
C ALA A 24 5.30 -17.07 -1.56
N THR A 25 4.92 -16.55 -2.75
CA THR A 25 3.54 -16.67 -3.24
C THR A 25 3.16 -18.11 -3.56
N SER A 26 4.04 -18.87 -4.20
CA SER A 26 3.84 -20.31 -4.45
C SER A 26 3.71 -21.10 -3.15
N PHE A 27 4.52 -20.80 -2.13
CA PHE A 27 4.43 -21.48 -0.84
C PHE A 27 3.09 -21.22 -0.12
N VAL A 28 2.62 -19.96 -0.13
CA VAL A 28 1.31 -19.61 0.44
C VAL A 28 0.18 -20.33 -0.31
N LEU A 29 0.24 -20.36 -1.64
CA LEU A 29 -0.74 -21.06 -2.45
C LEU A 29 -0.72 -22.56 -2.20
N TYR A 30 0.45 -23.17 -2.03
CA TYR A 30 0.59 -24.58 -1.70
C TYR A 30 -0.10 -24.92 -0.37
N LYS A 31 0.13 -24.13 0.68
CA LYS A 31 -0.55 -24.28 1.97
C LYS A 31 -2.07 -24.19 1.87
N ARG A 32 -2.59 -23.32 0.99
CA ARG A 32 -4.04 -23.12 0.83
C ARG A 32 -4.70 -24.17 -0.06
N LEU A 33 -4.10 -24.45 -1.21
CA LEU A 33 -4.72 -25.27 -2.26
C LEU A 33 -4.43 -26.75 -2.09
N VAL A 34 -3.27 -27.11 -1.52
CA VAL A 34 -2.86 -28.50 -1.34
C VAL A 34 -3.07 -28.96 0.09
N LEU A 35 -2.63 -28.17 1.07
CA LEU A 35 -2.77 -28.54 2.49
C LEU A 35 -4.13 -28.13 3.10
N GLY A 36 -4.92 -27.31 2.41
CA GLY A 36 -6.23 -26.88 2.88
C GLY A 36 -6.18 -26.01 4.15
N GLU A 37 -5.04 -25.38 4.46
CA GLU A 37 -4.91 -24.56 5.67
C GLU A 37 -5.94 -23.41 5.65
N PRO A 38 -6.69 -23.19 6.74
CA PRO A 38 -7.71 -22.15 6.78
C PRO A 38 -7.07 -20.76 6.56
N ARG A 39 -7.69 -19.95 5.70
CA ARG A 39 -7.26 -18.56 5.46
C ARG A 39 -7.52 -17.77 6.75
N ARG A 40 -6.53 -17.01 7.23
CA ARG A 40 -6.78 -15.98 8.26
C ARG A 40 -7.82 -15.00 7.72
N GLU A 41 -9.00 -15.04 8.32
CA GLU A 41 -10.05 -14.08 8.06
C GLU A 41 -9.74 -12.80 8.85
N LEU A 42 -9.82 -11.66 8.17
CA LEU A 42 -9.83 -10.38 8.87
C LEU A 42 -11.20 -10.25 9.52
N PRO A 43 -11.29 -9.74 10.78
CA PRO A 43 -12.57 -9.40 11.38
C PRO A 43 -13.32 -8.48 10.42
N ARG A 44 -14.46 -8.93 9.88
CA ARG A 44 -15.32 -8.03 9.12
C ARG A 44 -15.95 -7.08 10.14
N PRO A 45 -15.87 -5.75 9.93
CA PRO A 45 -16.63 -4.82 10.75
C PRO A 45 -18.12 -5.18 10.58
N THR A 46 -18.71 -5.71 11.65
CA THR A 46 -20.14 -5.96 11.70
C THR A 46 -20.79 -4.63 12.10
N PRO A 47 -21.87 -4.17 11.43
CA PRO A 47 -22.45 -2.84 11.68
C PRO A 47 -23.03 -2.62 13.09
N SER A 48 -22.90 -3.60 13.98
CA SER A 48 -23.44 -3.60 15.34
C SER A 48 -22.39 -3.50 16.45
N GLN A 49 -21.12 -3.23 16.14
CA GLN A 49 -20.12 -2.90 17.17
C GLN A 49 -20.00 -1.37 17.34
N PRO A 50 -20.44 -0.82 18.48
CA PRO A 50 -20.18 0.58 18.80
C PRO A 50 -18.67 0.76 18.98
N ASP A 51 -18.14 1.65 18.17
CA ASP A 51 -16.80 2.25 18.17
C ASP A 51 -16.01 2.06 19.47
N VAL A 52 -15.17 1.03 19.53
CA VAL A 52 -14.02 1.02 20.43
C VAL A 52 -12.78 0.89 19.55
N ASP A 53 -12.07 2.02 19.42
CA ASP A 53 -10.75 2.18 18.82
C ASP A 53 -10.60 2.12 17.29
N MET A 54 -11.41 2.88 16.55
CA MET A 54 -11.09 3.26 15.16
C MET A 54 -10.49 4.66 15.02
N HIS A 55 -9.58 5.06 15.93
CA HIS A 55 -8.74 6.24 15.75
C HIS A 55 -7.50 5.95 14.88
N GLN A 56 -7.66 5.30 13.72
CA GLN A 56 -6.80 5.65 12.59
C GLN A 56 -7.36 6.93 11.99
N ARG A 57 -6.91 8.04 12.58
CA ARG A 57 -7.17 9.42 12.19
C ARG A 57 -6.72 9.60 10.74
N LEU A 58 -7.61 9.34 9.79
CA LEU A 58 -7.51 9.93 8.46
C LEU A 58 -7.44 11.43 8.70
N VAL A 59 -6.28 12.03 8.45
CA VAL A 59 -6.15 13.49 8.49
C VAL A 59 -7.10 14.01 7.41
N PRO A 60 -8.17 14.75 7.76
CA PRO A 60 -8.95 15.41 6.74
C PRO A 60 -8.01 16.41 6.08
N ILE A 61 -7.74 16.22 4.78
CA ILE A 61 -7.03 17.21 3.99
C ILE A 61 -7.96 18.43 3.96
N LYS A 62 -7.75 19.39 4.86
CA LYS A 62 -8.39 20.70 4.78
C LYS A 62 -7.96 21.27 3.42
N PRO A 63 -8.88 21.63 2.51
CA PRO A 63 -8.49 22.33 1.30
C PRO A 63 -7.79 23.61 1.75
N GLN A 64 -6.50 23.72 1.45
CA GLN A 64 -5.75 24.96 1.68
C GLN A 64 -6.43 26.04 0.85
N PRO A 65 -6.84 27.18 1.45
CA PRO A 65 -7.22 28.35 0.68
C PRO A 65 -6.06 28.68 -0.25
N ARG A 66 -6.33 28.77 -1.56
CA ARG A 66 -5.34 29.29 -2.49
C ARG A 66 -5.09 30.73 -2.09
N GLU A 67 -3.87 31.04 -1.64
CA GLU A 67 -3.47 32.39 -1.22
C GLU A 67 -3.41 33.39 -2.39
N ASP A 68 -3.79 32.96 -3.61
CA ASP A 68 -3.71 33.75 -4.83
C ASP A 68 -5.04 34.46 -5.20
N GLU A 69 -6.04 34.51 -4.32
CA GLU A 69 -7.24 35.31 -4.59
C GLU A 69 -7.01 36.77 -4.12
N PRO A 70 -6.73 37.72 -5.03
CA PRO A 70 -6.64 39.12 -4.64
C PRO A 70 -8.02 39.55 -4.16
N VAL A 71 -8.12 39.85 -2.86
CA VAL A 71 -9.26 40.50 -2.23
C VAL A 71 -9.55 41.78 -3.02
N ARG A 72 -10.48 41.70 -3.96
CA ARG A 72 -10.99 42.87 -4.70
C ARG A 72 -11.74 43.69 -3.66
N ARG A 73 -11.04 44.67 -3.09
CA ARG A 73 -11.64 45.70 -2.24
C ARG A 73 -12.75 46.34 -3.06
N GLU A 74 -14.00 46.08 -2.67
CA GLU A 74 -15.10 46.94 -3.09
C GLU A 74 -14.84 48.29 -2.42
N GLU A 75 -14.43 49.25 -3.25
CA GLU A 75 -14.38 50.66 -2.88
C GLU A 75 -15.81 51.22 -2.79
N LEU A 76 -15.95 52.14 -1.83
CA LEU A 76 -17.14 52.89 -1.42
C LEU A 76 -17.92 53.54 -2.58
#